data_AF-A0AAW1WB61-F1
#
_entry.id   AF-A0AAW1WB61-F1
#
_cell.length_a   1.000
_cell.length_b   1.000
_cell.length_c   1.000
_cell.angle_alpha   90.00
_cell.angle_beta   90.00
_cell.angle_gamma   90.00
#
_symmetry.space_group_name_H-M   'P 1'
#
loop_
_entity.id
_entity.type
_entity.pdbx_description
1 polymer ?
#
loop_
_entity_poly.entity_id
_entity_poly.type
_entity_poly.pdbx_seq_one_letter_code
_entity_poly.pdbx_strand_id
1 'polypeptide(L)'
;MKSSMEELLYKARVDLVFAGHVHAYERFTRVYQDKADNCGPVHITIGDGGNREGLATKYKEPKPAISMFREASFGHGQLQVVNGTHALWTWQRNQDENEAVASDTIWFTSLSANPACL
;
A
#
# COMPACT_ATOMS: atom_id res chain seq x y z
N MET A 1 -1.90 -12.00 -14.11
CA MET A 1 -2.48 -10.66 -13.88
C MET A 1 -1.44 -9.57 -14.05
N LYS A 2 -0.40 -9.49 -13.19
CA LYS A 2 0.66 -8.46 -13.25
C LYS A 2 1.21 -8.24 -14.67
N SER A 3 1.73 -9.29 -15.31
CA SER A 3 2.31 -9.25 -16.67
C SER A 3 1.39 -8.65 -17.74
N SER A 4 0.08 -8.73 -17.56
CA SER A 4 -0.91 -8.26 -18.55
C SER A 4 -1.40 -6.84 -18.26
N MET A 5 -1.34 -6.39 -17.00
CA MET A 5 -2.00 -5.16 -16.54
C MET A 5 -1.05 -4.10 -16.00
N GLU A 6 0.13 -4.47 -15.50
CA GLU A 6 1.06 -3.54 -14.86
C GLU A 6 1.46 -2.39 -15.79
N GLU A 7 1.80 -2.68 -17.04
CA GLU A 7 2.15 -1.64 -18.03
C GLU A 7 0.97 -0.71 -18.33
N LEU A 8 -0.25 -1.25 -18.42
CA LEU A 8 -1.45 -0.44 -18.66
C LEU A 8 -1.71 0.52 -17.49
N LEU A 9 -1.63 0.03 -16.25
CA LEU A 9 -1.87 0.83 -15.04
C LEU A 9 -0.75 1.86 -14.83
N TYR A 10 0.50 1.50 -15.15
CA TYR A 10 1.64 2.41 -15.14
C TYR A 10 1.44 3.56 -16.13
N LYS A 11 1.10 3.26 -17.39
CA LYS A 11 0.80 4.26 -18.43
C LYS A 11 -0.40 5.14 -18.09
N ALA A 12 -1.39 4.58 -17.38
CA ALA A 12 -2.54 5.33 -16.87
C ALA A 12 -2.22 6.18 -15.64
N ARG A 13 -0.98 6.12 -15.12
CA ARG A 13 -0.50 6.86 -13.93
C ARG A 13 -1.36 6.59 -12.70
N VAL A 14 -1.68 5.32 -12.47
CA VAL A 14 -2.38 4.91 -11.24
C VAL A 14 -1.50 5.27 -10.03
N ASP A 15 -2.06 6.03 -9.10
CA ASP A 15 -1.35 6.46 -7.90
C ASP A 15 -1.20 5.33 -6.87
N LEU A 16 -2.30 4.63 -6.58
CA LEU A 16 -2.41 3.63 -5.52
C LEU A 16 -3.13 2.38 -6.03
N VAL A 17 -2.65 1.20 -5.63
CA VAL A 17 -3.32 -0.09 -5.85
C VAL A 17 -3.55 -0.75 -4.51
N PHE A 18 -4.82 -0.97 -4.15
CA PHE A 18 -5.22 -1.71 -2.95
C PHE A 18 -5.59 -3.15 -3.31
N ALA A 19 -5.07 -4.11 -2.54
CA ALA A 19 -5.39 -5.53 -2.71
C ALA A 19 -5.55 -6.23 -1.36
N GLY A 20 -6.45 -7.21 -1.28
CA GLY A 20 -6.58 -8.08 -0.11
C GLY A 20 -5.85 -9.42 -0.31
N HIS A 21 -6.55 -10.52 -0.02
CA HIS A 21 -6.10 -11.92 -0.17
C HIS A 21 -5.02 -12.37 0.82
N VAL A 22 -3.88 -11.70 0.89
CA VAL A 22 -2.88 -12.02 1.93
C VAL A 22 -3.36 -11.44 3.26
N HIS A 23 -3.49 -12.29 4.28
CA HIS A 23 -4.03 -11.90 5.59
C HIS A 23 -2.98 -11.20 6.46
N ALA A 24 -2.45 -10.08 5.95
CA ALA A 24 -1.52 -9.20 6.62
C ALA A 24 -1.57 -7.81 5.96
N TYR A 25 -0.97 -6.82 6.61
CA TYR A 25 -0.74 -5.51 6.05
C TYR A 25 0.66 -5.42 5.44
N GLU A 26 0.78 -4.86 4.23
CA GLU A 26 2.07 -4.53 3.62
C GLU A 26 1.94 -3.34 2.67
N ARG A 27 2.83 -2.35 2.81
CA ARG A 27 2.94 -1.19 1.92
C ARG A 27 4.30 -1.16 1.25
N PHE A 28 4.26 -1.09 -0.07
CA PHE A 28 5.45 -0.91 -0.89
C PHE A 28 5.77 0.57 -1.08
N THR A 29 6.96 0.86 -1.60
CA THR A 29 7.23 2.15 -2.25
C THR A 29 6.52 2.19 -3.61
N ARG A 30 6.72 3.26 -4.39
CA ARG A 30 6.28 3.29 -5.80
C ARG A 30 7.11 2.27 -6.61
N VAL A 31 6.44 1.36 -7.30
CA VAL A 31 7.08 0.21 -7.95
C VAL A 31 6.60 0.04 -9.39
N TYR A 32 7.52 -0.31 -10.27
CA TYR A 32 7.23 -0.80 -11.62
C TYR A 32 8.25 -1.88 -12.00
N GLN A 33 7.77 -3.01 -12.55
CA GLN A 33 8.62 -4.14 -12.97
C GLN A 33 9.58 -4.62 -11.86
N ASP A 34 9.05 -4.77 -10.63
CA ASP A 34 9.77 -5.22 -9.43
C ASP A 34 10.90 -4.29 -8.97
N LYS A 35 10.95 -3.04 -9.46
CA LYS A 35 11.95 -2.04 -9.08
C LYS A 35 11.27 -0.80 -8.52
N ALA A 36 11.97 -0.11 -7.62
CA ALA A 36 11.54 1.20 -7.16
C ALA A 36 11.53 2.17 -8.36
N ASP A 37 10.40 2.84 -8.57
CA ASP A 37 10.18 3.76 -9.67
C ASP A 37 9.29 4.89 -9.18
N ASN A 38 9.74 6.14 -9.27
CA ASN A 38 9.00 7.29 -8.72
C ASN A 38 7.69 7.60 -9.46
N CYS A 39 7.47 7.01 -10.63
CA CYS A 39 6.25 7.14 -11.42
C CYS A 39 5.37 5.88 -11.37
N GLY A 40 5.81 4.83 -10.67
CA GLY A 40 4.99 3.63 -10.43
C GLY A 40 3.88 3.86 -9.40
N PRO A 41 2.84 3.01 -9.41
CA PRO A 41 1.85 2.98 -8.33
C PRO A 41 2.49 2.55 -7.00
N VAL A 42 1.94 3.04 -5.89
CA VAL A 42 2.15 2.43 -4.58
C VAL A 42 1.21 1.24 -4.43
N HIS A 43 1.76 0.09 -4.08
CA HIS A 43 0.96 -1.10 -3.76
C HIS A 43 0.75 -1.22 -2.25
N ILE A 44 -0.50 -1.40 -1.85
CA ILE A 44 -0.90 -1.63 -0.46
C ILE A 44 -1.72 -2.91 -0.39
N THR A 45 -1.20 -3.89 0.34
CA THR A 45 -1.92 -5.09 0.76
C THR A 45 -2.63 -4.79 2.07
N ILE A 46 -3.96 -4.93 2.07
CA ILE A 46 -4.89 -4.64 3.17
C ILE A 46 -5.89 -5.81 3.31
N GLY A 47 -5.36 -7.04 3.37
CA GLY A 47 -6.16 -8.28 3.44
C GLY A 47 -6.40 -8.78 4.87
N ASP A 48 -6.03 -7.99 5.86
CA ASP A 48 -5.99 -8.26 7.28
C ASP A 48 -7.31 -7.98 8.02
N GLY A 49 -8.45 -8.21 7.36
CA GLY A 49 -9.77 -7.87 7.89
C GLY A 49 -10.34 -8.79 8.99
N GLY A 50 -9.59 -9.80 9.47
CA GLY A 50 -10.04 -10.64 10.60
C GLY A 50 -10.81 -11.91 10.25
N ASN A 51 -10.60 -12.50 9.07
CA ASN A 51 -11.28 -13.75 8.72
C ASN A 51 -10.74 -14.95 9.53
N ARG A 52 -11.54 -16.04 9.55
CA ARG A 52 -11.28 -17.25 10.36
C ARG A 52 -10.00 -18.02 10.02
N GLU A 53 -9.38 -17.78 8.87
CA GLU A 53 -8.17 -18.49 8.44
C GLU A 53 -6.92 -18.01 9.19
N GLY A 54 -7.01 -16.86 9.86
CA GLY A 54 -5.92 -16.29 10.65
C GLY A 54 -4.92 -15.48 9.80
N LEU A 55 -3.86 -15.01 10.46
CA LEU A 55 -2.86 -14.11 9.88
C LEU A 55 -1.79 -14.86 9.07
N ALA A 56 -1.36 -14.24 7.97
CA ALA A 56 -0.20 -14.67 7.21
C ALA A 56 1.08 -14.12 7.87
N THR A 57 1.76 -14.94 8.68
CA THR A 57 2.93 -14.51 9.47
C THR A 57 4.29 -14.75 8.79
N LYS A 58 4.30 -15.45 7.66
CA LYS A 58 5.52 -15.78 6.92
C LYS A 58 5.75 -14.75 5.81
N TYR A 59 6.89 -14.07 5.88
CA TYR A 59 7.32 -13.11 4.86
C TYR A 59 8.49 -13.65 4.03
N LYS A 60 8.69 -13.07 2.86
CA LYS A 60 9.90 -13.28 2.07
C LYS A 60 11.09 -12.65 2.81
N GLU A 61 12.16 -13.44 2.94
CA GLU A 61 13.45 -13.01 3.47
C GLU A 61 14.56 -13.15 2.41
N PRO A 62 15.50 -12.19 2.34
CA PRO A 62 15.51 -10.92 3.08
C PRO A 62 14.36 -9.99 2.64
N LYS A 63 13.92 -9.09 3.52
CA LYS A 63 12.91 -8.06 3.18
C LYS A 63 13.30 -7.35 1.87
N PRO A 64 12.48 -7.43 0.81
CA PRO A 64 12.74 -6.69 -0.42
C PRO A 64 12.83 -5.19 -0.12
N ALA A 65 13.80 -4.48 -0.70
CA ALA A 65 13.98 -3.04 -0.46
C ALA A 65 12.76 -2.19 -0.84
N ILE A 66 11.92 -2.69 -1.76
CA ILE A 66 10.67 -2.05 -2.17
C ILE A 66 9.53 -2.20 -1.15
N SER A 67 9.64 -3.12 -0.18
CA SER A 67 8.67 -3.30 0.91
C SER A 67 9.02 -2.40 2.09
N MET A 68 8.25 -1.33 2.25
CA MET A 68 8.55 -0.27 3.22
C MET A 68 8.06 -0.63 4.61
N PHE A 69 6.81 -1.08 4.71
CA PHE A 69 6.17 -1.48 5.96
C PHE A 69 5.41 -2.78 5.74
N ARG A 70 5.50 -3.71 6.70
CA ARG A 70 4.74 -4.97 6.67
C ARG A 70 4.52 -5.47 8.10
N GLU A 71 3.30 -5.87 8.40
CA GLU A 71 2.93 -6.37 9.73
C GLU A 71 1.77 -7.37 9.64
N ALA A 72 1.87 -8.44 10.42
CA ALA A 72 0.84 -9.46 10.54
C ALA A 72 -0.01 -9.14 11.78
N SER A 73 -0.91 -8.18 11.62
CA SER A 73 -1.92 -7.76 12.60
C SER A 73 -3.24 -7.56 11.86
N PHE A 74 -4.37 -7.77 12.53
CA PHE A 74 -5.66 -7.41 11.94
C PHE A 74 -5.88 -5.91 12.04
N GLY A 75 -6.53 -5.34 11.03
CA GLY A 75 -6.69 -3.90 10.96
C GLY A 75 -7.56 -3.44 9.81
N HIS A 76 -7.56 -2.13 9.60
CA HIS A 76 -8.22 -1.47 8.48
C HIS A 76 -7.47 -0.21 8.08
N GLY A 77 -7.72 0.24 6.85
CA GLY A 77 -7.07 1.43 6.29
C GLY A 77 -8.06 2.54 5.98
N GLN A 78 -7.59 3.78 6.07
CA GLN A 78 -8.32 4.98 5.69
C GLN A 78 -7.48 5.80 4.71
N LEU A 79 -8.06 6.09 3.53
CA LEU A 79 -7.51 7.03 2.57
C LEU A 79 -8.31 8.33 2.62
N GLN A 80 -7.67 9.42 3.05
CA GLN A 80 -8.25 10.75 3.06
C GLN A 80 -7.66 11.58 1.91
N VAL A 81 -8.39 11.72 0.82
CA VAL A 81 -8.01 12.60 -0.28
C VAL A 81 -8.28 14.05 0.14
N VAL A 82 -7.25 14.86 0.23
CA VAL A 82 -7.33 16.22 0.77
C VAL A 82 -7.54 17.24 -0.34
N ASN A 83 -6.85 17.07 -1.46
CA ASN A 83 -6.99 17.92 -2.65
C ASN A 83 -6.49 17.16 -3.90
N GLY A 84 -6.43 17.85 -5.05
CA GLY A 84 -6.00 17.24 -6.32
C GLY A 84 -4.55 16.74 -6.34
N THR A 85 -3.73 17.02 -5.31
CA THR A 85 -2.33 16.62 -5.28
C THR A 85 -1.95 15.78 -4.06
N HIS A 86 -2.73 15.80 -2.96
CA HIS A 86 -2.36 15.13 -1.71
C HIS A 86 -3.48 14.25 -1.15
N ALA A 87 -3.09 13.07 -0.69
CA ALA A 87 -3.93 12.19 0.12
C ALA A 87 -3.14 11.65 1.32
N LEU A 88 -3.81 11.50 2.45
CA LEU A 88 -3.24 10.86 3.65
C LEU A 88 -3.73 9.41 3.71
N TRP A 89 -2.80 8.48 3.85
CA TRP A 89 -3.10 7.09 4.15
C TRP A 89 -2.76 6.79 5.60
N THR A 90 -3.68 6.08 6.25
CA THR A 90 -3.53 5.61 7.62
C THR A 90 -3.96 4.15 7.70
N TRP A 91 -3.15 3.29 8.32
CA TRP A 91 -3.54 1.95 8.72
C TRP A 91 -3.59 1.84 10.25
N GLN A 92 -4.66 1.23 10.75
CA GLN A 92 -4.96 1.09 12.17
C GLN A 92 -5.16 -0.38 12.50
N ARG A 93 -4.50 -0.86 13.55
CA ARG A 93 -4.65 -2.23 14.05
C ARG A 93 -5.86 -2.31 14.97
N ASN A 94 -6.46 -3.50 15.02
CA ASN A 94 -7.61 -3.74 15.88
C ASN A 94 -7.23 -3.83 17.36
N GLN A 95 -5.99 -4.20 17.71
CA GLN A 95 -5.54 -4.35 19.09
C GLN A 95 -5.37 -3.00 19.83
N ASP A 96 -5.35 -1.89 19.11
CA ASP A 96 -5.18 -0.55 19.68
C ASP A 96 -6.55 0.02 20.16
N GLU A 97 -7.34 -0.78 20.88
CA GLU A 97 -8.77 -0.55 21.19
C GLU A 97 -9.10 0.76 21.93
N ASN A 98 -8.13 1.41 22.57
CA ASN A 98 -8.35 2.60 23.41
C ASN A 98 -7.69 3.89 22.90
N GLU A 99 -6.93 3.83 21.80
CA GLU A 99 -6.34 5.01 21.18
C GLU A 99 -6.32 4.80 19.67
N ALA A 100 -6.77 5.80 18.90
CA ALA A 100 -6.68 5.78 17.43
C ALA A 100 -5.22 5.98 16.97
N VAL A 101 -4.34 5.07 17.40
CA VAL A 101 -2.92 5.10 17.05
C VAL A 101 -2.79 4.51 15.66
N ALA A 102 -2.51 5.38 14.71
CA ALA A 102 -2.09 4.96 13.40
C ALA A 102 -0.77 4.18 13.52
N SER A 103 -0.78 2.92 13.13
CA SER A 103 0.41 2.06 13.13
C SER A 103 1.29 2.32 11.91
N ASP A 104 0.66 2.71 10.79
CA ASP A 104 1.36 3.28 9.63
C ASP A 104 0.59 4.51 9.12
N THR A 105 1.33 5.59 8.83
CA THR A 105 0.78 6.83 8.27
C THR A 105 1.72 7.41 7.24
N ILE A 106 1.19 7.77 6.07
CA ILE A 106 1.99 8.38 5.02
C ILE A 106 1.16 9.32 4.16
N TRP A 107 1.76 10.46 3.79
CA TRP A 107 1.22 11.34 2.76
C TRP A 107 1.64 10.85 1.37
N PHE A 108 0.67 10.77 0.47
CA PHE A 108 0.89 10.54 -0.94
C PHE A 108 0.71 11.83 -1.73
N THR A 109 1.68 12.11 -2.60
CA THR A 109 1.57 13.14 -3.64
C THR A 109 1.16 12.46 -4.95
N SER A 110 0.09 12.93 -5.58
CA SER A 110 -0.40 12.39 -6.85
C SER A 110 0.64 12.52 -7.96
N LEU A 111 0.74 11.51 -8.81
CA LEU A 111 1.56 11.53 -10.02
C LEU A 111 1.17 12.66 -10.98
N SER A 112 -0.10 13.06 -10.97
CA SER A 112 -0.58 14.21 -11.74
C SER A 112 0.09 15.54 -11.34
N ALA A 113 0.62 15.63 -10.13
CA ALA A 113 1.35 16.79 -9.62
C ALA A 113 2.85 16.73 -9.91
N ASN A 114 3.36 15.63 -10.47
CA ASN A 114 4.77 15.43 -10.76
C ASN A 114 5.07 15.52 -12.27
N PRO A 115 5.67 16.62 -12.76
CA PRO A 115 5.98 16.79 -14.17
C PRO A 115 6.93 15.73 -14.74
N ALA A 116 7.75 15.09 -13.90
CA ALA A 116 8.65 14.02 -14.34
C ALA A 116 7.91 12.71 -14.71
N CYS A 117 6.62 12.61 -14.34
CA CYS A 117 5.77 11.46 -14.63
C CYS A 117 4.69 11.78 -15.68
N LEU A 118 4.75 12.95 -16.33
CA LEU A 118 3.82 13.36 -17.38
C LEU A 118 4.16 12.75 -18.75
#